data_AF-A0A2W6U824-F1
#
_entry.id   AF-A0A2W6U824-F1
#
_cell.length_a   1.000
_cell.length_b   1.000
_cell.length_c   1.000
_cell.angle_alpha   90.00
_cell.angle_beta   90.00
_cell.angle_gamma   90.00
#
_symmetry.space_group_name_H-M   'P 1'
#
loop_
_entity.id
_entity.type
_entity.pdbx_description
1 polymer ?
#
loop_
_entity_poly.entity_id
_entity_poly.type
_entity_poly.pdbx_seq_one_letter_code
_entity_poly.pdbx_strand_id
1 'polypeptide(L)'
;MNIRIIQKQLIIANIILFVLSLAILEYSKLFRMSLEKHWIYSYGHNWWFMIAGPSAFWGSLILGIYSLWKVKNYKFLYFLFSLVPLILFIIIISI
;
A
#
# COMPACT_ATOMS: atom_id res chain seq x y z
N MET A 1 -8.77 -23.47 -8.85
CA MET A 1 -7.97 -22.51 -8.08
C MET A 1 -8.86 -21.86 -7.02
N ASN A 2 -8.51 -21.90 -5.73
CA ASN A 2 -9.41 -21.46 -4.65
C ASN A 2 -9.39 -19.92 -4.52
N ILE A 3 -10.44 -19.25 -5.00
CA ILE A 3 -10.59 -17.78 -5.05
C ILE A 3 -10.28 -17.12 -3.70
N ARG A 4 -10.60 -17.80 -2.58
CA ARG A 4 -10.30 -17.29 -1.23
C ARG A 4 -8.80 -17.17 -0.96
N ILE A 5 -8.00 -18.14 -1.39
CA ILE A 5 -6.54 -18.16 -1.16
C ILE A 5 -5.89 -17.00 -1.92
N ILE A 6 -6.33 -16.76 -3.15
CA ILE A 6 -5.84 -15.66 -3.99
C ILE A 6 -6.20 -14.31 -3.36
N GLN A 7 -7.46 -14.12 -2.94
CA GLN A 7 -7.88 -12.85 -2.34
C GLN A 7 -7.06 -12.52 -1.09
N LYS A 8 -6.81 -13.53 -0.24
CA LYS A 8 -5.96 -13.37 0.94
C LYS A 8 -4.53 -12.96 0.55
N GLN A 9 -3.94 -13.64 -0.42
CA GLN A 9 -2.58 -13.34 -0.90
C GLN A 9 -2.49 -11.93 -1.49
N LEU A 10 -3.49 -11.49 -2.26
CA LEU A 10 -3.52 -10.15 -2.83
C LEU A 10 -3.65 -9.06 -1.77
N ILE A 11 -4.49 -9.26 -0.75
CA ILE A 11 -4.59 -8.31 0.38
C ILE A 11 -3.25 -8.22 1.11
N ILE A 12 -2.62 -9.36 1.41
CA ILE A 12 -1.31 -9.38 2.07
C ILE A 12 -0.26 -8.69 1.20
N ALA A 13 -0.23 -8.97 -0.11
CA ALA A 13 0.70 -8.34 -1.04
C ALA A 13 0.51 -6.82 -1.10
N ASN A 14 -0.74 -6.34 -1.09
CA ASN A 14 -1.04 -4.90 -1.08
C ASN A 14 -0.57 -4.21 0.21
N ILE A 15 -0.73 -4.88 1.36
CA ILE A 15 -0.20 -4.39 2.65
C ILE A 15 1.33 -4.35 2.63
N ILE A 16 1.98 -5.42 2.17
CA ILE A 16 3.44 -5.51 2.08
C ILE A 16 3.99 -4.43 1.13
N LEU A 17 3.37 -4.24 -0.05
CA LEU A 17 3.73 -3.19 -1.00
C LEU A 17 3.71 -1.81 -0.32
N PHE A 18 2.65 -1.52 0.42
CA PHE A 18 2.50 -0.25 1.13
C PHE A 18 3.58 -0.06 2.19
N VAL A 19 3.80 -1.05 3.06
CA VAL A 19 4.80 -0.97 4.15
C VAL A 19 6.22 -0.86 3.61
N LEU A 20 6.60 -1.67 2.61
CA LEU A 20 7.94 -1.61 2.02
C LEU A 20 8.17 -0.30 1.28
N SER A 21 7.18 0.18 0.53
CA SER A 21 7.31 1.47 -0.16
C SER A 21 7.45 2.64 0.81
N LEU A 22 6.76 2.60 1.95
CA LEU A 22 6.95 3.57 3.03
C LEU A 22 8.34 3.49 3.64
N ALA A 23 8.86 2.29 3.91
CA ALA A 23 10.22 2.13 4.41
C ALA A 23 11.25 2.72 3.43
N ILE A 24 11.06 2.53 2.13
CA ILE A 24 11.89 3.14 1.08
C ILE A 24 11.77 4.67 1.11
N LEU A 25 10.56 5.21 1.27
CA LEU A 25 10.33 6.66 1.38
C LEU A 25 11.05 7.25 2.60
N GLU A 26 10.90 6.66 3.77
CA GLU A 26 11.55 7.15 5.00
C GLU A 26 13.08 7.02 4.92
N TYR A 27 13.58 5.91 4.36
CA TYR A 27 15.01 5.74 4.10
C TYR A 27 15.55 6.80 3.14
N SER A 28 14.80 7.14 2.09
CA SER A 28 15.25 8.12 1.10
C SER A 28 15.37 9.53 1.69
N LYS A 29 14.56 9.88 2.70
CA LYS A 29 14.63 11.19 3.40
C LYS A 29 15.98 11.46 4.06
N LEU A 30 16.72 10.43 4.46
CA LEU A 30 18.08 10.58 5.02
C LEU A 30 19.05 11.25 4.04
N PHE A 31 18.81 11.12 2.74
CA PHE A 31 19.66 11.69 1.68
C PHE A 31 19.17 13.04 1.16
N ARG A 32 18.11 13.63 1.78
CA ARG A 32 17.50 14.88 1.31
C ARG A 32 18.50 16.03 1.19
N MET A 33 19.43 16.15 2.15
CA MET A 33 20.44 17.21 2.20
C MET A 33 21.79 16.78 1.59
N SER A 34 21.91 15.55 1.10
CA SER A 34 23.18 15.06 0.53
C SER A 34 23.30 15.51 -0.93
N LEU A 35 24.33 16.29 -1.26
CA LEU A 35 24.55 16.78 -2.62
C LEU A 35 24.75 15.63 -3.63
N GLU A 36 25.53 14.62 -3.24
CA GLU A 36 25.88 13.47 -4.10
C GLU A 36 24.77 12.41 -4.17
N LYS A 37 23.95 12.31 -3.13
CA LYS A 37 22.93 11.24 -2.98
C LYS A 37 21.50 11.75 -3.02
N HIS A 38 21.28 13.03 -3.34
CA HIS A 38 19.94 13.62 -3.46
C HIS A 38 19.06 12.88 -4.45
N TRP A 39 19.65 12.25 -5.48
CA TRP A 39 18.92 11.42 -6.44
C TRP A 39 18.19 10.24 -5.77
N ILE A 40 18.71 9.68 -4.68
CA ILE A 40 18.06 8.61 -3.90
C ILE A 40 16.77 9.14 -3.26
N TYR A 41 16.86 10.34 -2.67
CA TYR A 41 15.70 11.05 -2.12
C TYR A 41 14.65 11.27 -3.21
N SER A 42 15.03 11.91 -4.32
CA SER A 42 14.14 12.24 -5.43
C SER A 42 13.47 10.99 -6.01
N TYR A 43 14.23 9.91 -6.24
CA TYR A 43 13.71 8.65 -6.74
C TYR A 43 12.70 8.02 -5.77
N GLY A 44 13.07 7.89 -4.48
CA GLY A 44 12.18 7.29 -3.48
C GLY A 44 10.88 8.08 -3.27
N HIS A 45 10.98 9.42 -3.28
CA HIS A 45 9.81 10.30 -3.17
C HIS A 45 8.88 10.16 -4.37
N ASN A 46 9.43 10.26 -5.59
CA ASN A 46 8.64 10.17 -6.81
C ASN A 46 8.02 8.79 -6.99
N TRP A 47 8.78 7.73 -6.71
CA TRP A 47 8.28 6.35 -6.71
C TRP A 47 7.08 6.19 -5.76
N TRP A 48 7.19 6.71 -4.54
CA TRP A 48 6.12 6.57 -3.57
C TRP A 48 4.87 7.36 -3.97
N PHE A 49 5.02 8.64 -4.33
CA PHE A 49 3.90 9.52 -4.66
C PHE A 49 3.21 9.16 -5.98
N MET A 50 3.96 8.77 -7.01
CA MET A 50 3.39 8.53 -8.34
C MET A 50 2.90 7.10 -8.50
N ILE A 51 3.52 6.14 -7.83
CA ILE A 51 3.30 4.71 -8.10
C ILE A 51 2.81 4.00 -6.85
N ALA A 52 3.65 3.87 -5.81
CA ALA A 52 3.36 2.94 -4.73
C ALA A 52 2.14 3.34 -3.89
N GLY A 53 2.04 4.62 -3.50
CA GLY A 53 0.92 5.17 -2.74
C GLY A 53 -0.41 5.03 -3.51
N PRO A 54 -0.54 5.59 -4.73
CA PRO A 54 -1.73 5.45 -5.53
C PRO A 54 -2.10 3.98 -5.82
N SER A 55 -1.12 3.12 -6.12
CA SER A 55 -1.38 1.70 -6.38
C SER A 55 -1.93 0.98 -5.15
N ALA A 56 -1.34 1.22 -3.97
CA ALA A 56 -1.82 0.63 -2.73
C ALA A 56 -3.22 1.16 -2.35
N PHE A 57 -3.49 2.43 -2.60
CA PHE A 57 -4.79 3.06 -2.39
C PHE A 57 -5.87 2.42 -3.28
N TRP A 58 -5.67 2.40 -4.59
CA TRP A 58 -6.64 1.81 -5.53
C TRP A 58 -6.77 0.31 -5.34
N GLY A 59 -5.65 -0.38 -5.08
CA GLY A 59 -5.64 -1.81 -4.74
C GLY A 59 -6.50 -2.11 -3.52
N SER A 60 -6.46 -1.25 -2.49
CA SER A 60 -7.28 -1.38 -1.28
C SER A 60 -8.78 -1.26 -1.60
N LEU A 61 -9.17 -0.27 -2.40
CA LEU A 61 -10.56 -0.09 -2.82
C LEU A 61 -11.07 -1.28 -3.66
N ILE A 62 -10.30 -1.70 -4.66
CA ILE A 62 -10.66 -2.80 -5.55
C ILE A 62 -10.79 -4.10 -4.76
N LEU A 63 -9.81 -4.41 -3.90
CA LEU A 63 -9.83 -5.62 -3.08
C LEU A 63 -10.96 -5.57 -2.03
N GLY A 64 -11.29 -4.40 -1.49
CA GLY A 64 -12.42 -4.21 -0.59
C GLY A 64 -13.75 -4.51 -1.27
N ILE A 65 -14.02 -3.84 -2.39
CA ILE A 65 -15.24 -4.06 -3.19
C ILE A 65 -15.35 -5.53 -3.62
N TYR A 66 -14.25 -6.10 -4.10
CA TYR A 66 -14.22 -7.51 -4.52
C TYR A 66 -14.51 -8.46 -3.35
N SER A 67 -13.98 -8.16 -2.16
CA SER A 67 -14.24 -8.95 -0.94
C SER A 67 -15.73 -8.94 -0.58
N LEU A 68 -16.40 -7.79 -0.67
CA LEU A 68 -17.83 -7.70 -0.40
C LEU A 68 -18.68 -8.43 -1.45
N TRP A 69 -18.27 -8.42 -2.72
CA TRP A 69 -19.03 -9.01 -3.81
C TRP A 69 -18.86 -10.54 -3.92
N LYS A 70 -17.63 -11.05 -3.82
CA LYS A 70 -17.31 -12.45 -4.18
C LYS A 70 -17.06 -13.36 -2.98
N VAL A 71 -16.69 -12.83 -1.82
CA VAL A 71 -16.40 -13.65 -0.63
C VAL A 71 -17.69 -13.96 0.12
N LYS A 72 -18.01 -15.24 0.30
CA LYS A 72 -19.22 -15.68 1.03
C LYS A 72 -19.04 -15.68 2.56
N ASN A 73 -17.91 -16.19 3.07
CA ASN A 73 -17.65 -16.28 4.51
C ASN A 73 -16.55 -15.30 4.91
N TYR A 74 -16.69 -14.65 6.07
CA TYR A 74 -15.73 -13.67 6.58
C TYR A 74 -15.52 -12.45 5.67
N LYS A 75 -16.48 -12.12 4.79
CA LYS A 75 -16.37 -11.02 3.82
C LYS A 75 -15.99 -9.69 4.46
N PHE A 76 -16.54 -9.39 5.63
CA PHE A 76 -16.24 -8.16 6.37
C PHE A 76 -14.82 -8.13 6.91
N LEU A 77 -14.29 -9.28 7.33
CA LEU A 77 -12.90 -9.38 7.79
C LEU A 77 -11.93 -9.12 6.62
N TYR A 78 -12.18 -9.71 5.46
CA TYR A 78 -11.38 -9.44 4.25
C TYR A 78 -11.49 -7.98 3.81
N PHE A 79 -12.69 -7.40 3.86
CA PHE A 79 -12.92 -5.99 3.60
C PHE A 79 -12.11 -5.09 4.56
N LEU A 80 -12.19 -5.31 5.87
CA LEU A 80 -11.43 -4.53 6.85
C LEU A 80 -9.93 -4.64 6.62
N PHE A 81 -9.40 -5.83 6.35
CA PHE A 81 -7.98 -6.01 6.05
C PHE A 81 -7.55 -5.32 4.76
N SER A 82 -8.41 -5.32 3.73
CA SER A 82 -8.11 -4.59 2.49
C SER A 82 -8.01 -3.08 2.69
N LEU A 83 -8.65 -2.52 3.73
CA LEU A 83 -8.60 -1.09 4.04
C LEU A 83 -7.36 -0.67 4.85
N VAL A 84 -6.54 -1.61 5.34
CA VAL A 84 -5.36 -1.28 6.16
C VAL A 84 -4.42 -0.28 5.47
N PRO A 85 -4.01 -0.47 4.19
CA PRO A 85 -3.14 0.49 3.53
C PRO A 85 -3.80 1.86 3.37
N LEU A 86 -5.12 1.89 3.14
CA LEU A 86 -5.93 3.10 3.04
C LEU A 86 -5.92 3.92 4.35
N ILE A 87 -6.16 3.24 5.48
CA ILE A 87 -6.15 3.87 6.80
C ILE A 87 -4.76 4.43 7.10
N LEU A 88 -3.71 3.65 6.87
CA LEU A 88 -2.34 4.10 7.08
C LEU A 88 -1.97 5.27 6.17
N PHE A 89 -2.39 5.25 4.91
CA PHE A 89 -2.17 6.35 3.97
C PHE A 89 -2.82 7.66 4.45
N ILE A 90 -4.06 7.60 4.94
CA ILE A 90 -4.76 8.76 5.50
C ILE A 90 -4.01 9.31 6.71
N ILE A 91 -3.57 8.44 7.62
CA ILE A 91 -2.78 8.84 8.80
C ILE A 91 -1.52 9.59 8.37
N ILE A 92 -0.80 9.09 7.37
CA ILE A 92 0.49 9.65 6.93
C ILE A 92 0.33 11.03 6.28
N ILE A 93 -0.76 11.27 5.55
CA ILE A 93 -1.01 12.58 4.93
C ILE A 93 -1.60 13.59 5.94
N SER A 94 -2.19 13.09 7.03
CA SER A 94 -2.82 13.94 8.04
C SER A 94 -1.86 14.41 9.15
N ILE A 95 -0.64 13.87 9.18
CA ILE A 95 0.46 14.26 10.08
C ILE A 95 1.39 15.23 9.35
#